data_AF-A0A8X6RDB6-F1
#
_entry.id   AF-A0A8X6RDB6-F1
#
_cell.length_a   1.000
_cell.length_b   1.000
_cell.length_c   1.000
_cell.angle_alpha   90.00
_cell.angle_beta   90.00
_cell.angle_gamma   90.00
#
_symmetry.space_group_name_H-M   'P 1'
#
loop_
_entity.id
_entity.type
_entity.pdbx_description
1 polymer ?
#
loop_
_entity_poly.entity_id
_entity_poly.type
_entity_poly.pdbx_seq_one_letter_code
_entity_poly.pdbx_strand_id
1 'polypeptide(L)'
;MAFLGKGSKVDLQYMATEMGVEDVLGMKVFELRDAILNSEYFDEEFCREFLNTIIEERKGKLDERKRKEEIELAERKRKEEMEIVERKRRADFEQTMRDIEMEFETRKKLIELEGKGHFTRACLDIEVSTDRGNIGNEGRSNLSSETRLKVEVEDRLKDDEEAKAVEKWRKMEEERRMNEIIALEEEMRLKKERWLVEEQMRHVQEEHKTSMKEEQKGLPEERCKIMNEQNHNC
;
A
#
# COMPACT_ATOMS: atom_id res chain seq x y z
N MET A 1 -45.98 -2.44 -49.35
CA MET A 1 -44.89 -1.47 -49.12
C MET A 1 -43.90 -2.06 -48.10
N ALA A 2 -42.64 -2.27 -48.47
CA ALA A 2 -41.69 -3.07 -47.67
C ALA A 2 -40.92 -2.31 -46.58
N PHE A 3 -40.80 -0.98 -46.67
CA PHE A 3 -39.88 -0.21 -45.79
C PHE A 3 -40.39 -0.05 -44.35
N LEU A 4 -41.71 0.05 -44.13
CA LEU A 4 -42.34 0.01 -42.80
C LEU A 4 -42.08 -1.31 -42.04
N GLY A 5 -41.58 -2.33 -42.75
CA GLY A 5 -41.06 -3.58 -42.21
C GLY A 5 -39.86 -3.42 -41.27
N LYS A 6 -39.07 -2.34 -41.43
CA LYS A 6 -37.83 -2.11 -40.70
C LYS A 6 -38.04 -1.49 -39.31
N GLY A 7 -39.14 -0.77 -39.12
CA GLY A 7 -39.48 -0.09 -37.87
C GLY A 7 -40.04 -1.04 -36.82
N SER A 8 -39.68 -0.81 -35.56
CA SER A 8 -40.33 -1.46 -34.42
C SER A 8 -41.72 -0.86 -34.16
N LYS A 9 -42.55 -1.50 -33.33
CA LYS A 9 -43.88 -0.97 -32.96
C LYS A 9 -43.79 0.47 -32.44
N VAL A 10 -42.78 0.76 -31.62
CA VAL A 10 -42.58 2.10 -31.04
C VAL A 10 -42.19 3.11 -32.12
N ASP A 11 -41.32 2.71 -33.06
CA ASP A 11 -40.91 3.58 -34.18
C ASP A 11 -42.12 3.93 -35.07
N LEU A 12 -43.00 2.95 -35.33
CA LEU A 12 -44.22 3.14 -36.11
C LEU A 12 -45.30 3.94 -35.37
N GLN A 13 -45.37 3.83 -34.04
CA GLN A 13 -46.27 4.66 -33.22
C GLN A 13 -45.85 6.12 -33.26
N TYR A 14 -44.56 6.40 -33.07
CA TYR A 14 -44.01 7.75 -33.18
C TYR A 14 -44.29 8.35 -34.55
N MET A 15 -44.06 7.56 -35.61
CA MET A 15 -44.34 7.99 -36.96
C MET A 15 -45.83 8.25 -37.19
N ALA A 16 -46.73 7.37 -36.75
CA ALA A 16 -48.17 7.58 -36.88
C ALA A 16 -48.65 8.84 -36.14
N THR A 17 -48.12 9.13 -34.95
CA THR A 17 -48.40 10.38 -34.24
C THR A 17 -47.99 11.61 -35.04
N GLU A 18 -46.81 11.58 -35.67
CA GLU A 18 -46.33 12.69 -36.50
C GLU A 18 -47.20 12.91 -37.75
N MET A 19 -47.77 11.82 -38.29
CA MET A 19 -48.73 11.88 -39.41
C MET A 19 -50.14 12.34 -38.98
N GLY A 20 -50.33 12.72 -37.71
CA GLY A 20 -51.62 13.19 -37.18
C GLY A 20 -52.62 12.09 -36.83
N VAL A 21 -52.17 10.83 -36.69
CA VAL A 21 -53.03 9.71 -36.25
C VAL A 21 -53.19 9.75 -34.73
N GLU A 22 -54.42 9.89 -34.25
CA GLU A 22 -54.76 9.83 -32.82
C GLU A 22 -54.87 8.36 -32.33
N ASP A 23 -54.76 8.13 -31.01
CA ASP A 23 -54.93 6.83 -30.35
C ASP A 23 -53.98 5.67 -30.79
N VAL A 24 -52.76 6.00 -31.22
CA VAL A 24 -51.76 5.03 -31.73
C VAL A 24 -51.22 4.04 -30.69
N LEU A 25 -51.39 4.30 -29.39
CA LEU A 25 -50.82 3.46 -28.31
C LEU A 25 -51.42 2.05 -28.27
N GLY A 26 -52.72 1.92 -28.60
CA GLY A 26 -53.46 0.66 -28.63
C GLY A 26 -53.31 -0.14 -29.92
N MET A 27 -52.90 0.52 -31.01
CA MET A 27 -52.89 -0.07 -32.35
C MET A 27 -51.86 -1.20 -32.49
N LYS A 28 -52.21 -2.22 -33.28
CA LYS A 28 -51.29 -3.27 -33.71
C LYS A 28 -50.35 -2.75 -34.80
N VAL A 29 -49.23 -3.43 -35.02
CA VAL A 29 -48.24 -3.06 -36.05
C VAL A 29 -48.87 -2.97 -37.45
N PHE A 30 -49.84 -3.83 -37.76
CA PHE A 30 -50.53 -3.76 -39.06
C PHE A 30 -51.45 -2.52 -39.15
N GLU A 31 -52.21 -2.21 -38.09
CA GLU A 31 -53.10 -1.04 -38.02
C GLU A 31 -52.31 0.26 -38.12
N LEU A 32 -51.14 0.33 -37.47
CA LEU A 32 -50.22 1.46 -37.60
C LEU A 32 -49.71 1.63 -39.03
N ARG A 33 -49.36 0.53 -39.71
CA ARG A 33 -48.90 0.58 -41.10
C ARG A 33 -50.02 1.06 -42.03
N ASP A 34 -51.22 0.53 -41.87
CA ASP A 34 -52.38 0.95 -42.66
C ASP A 34 -52.77 2.40 -42.38
N ALA A 35 -52.74 2.85 -41.12
CA ALA A 35 -53.04 4.24 -40.77
C ALA A 35 -52.06 5.23 -41.39
N ILE A 36 -50.77 4.91 -41.40
CA ILE A 36 -49.72 5.73 -42.02
C ILE A 36 -49.95 5.81 -43.55
N LEU A 37 -50.21 4.68 -44.20
CA LEU A 37 -50.42 4.62 -45.65
C LEU A 37 -51.69 5.35 -46.11
N ASN A 38 -52.72 5.40 -45.27
CA ASN A 38 -53.99 6.07 -45.56
C ASN A 38 -54.03 7.54 -45.10
N SER A 39 -52.95 8.06 -44.52
CA SER A 39 -52.90 9.47 -44.09
C SER A 39 -52.82 10.42 -45.28
N GLU A 40 -53.41 11.61 -45.14
CA GLU A 40 -53.42 12.65 -46.18
C GLU A 40 -52.00 13.16 -46.50
N TYR A 41 -51.08 13.04 -45.55
CA TYR A 41 -49.69 13.50 -45.65
C TYR A 41 -48.71 12.40 -46.07
N PHE A 42 -49.20 11.24 -46.51
CA PHE A 42 -48.34 10.13 -46.90
C PHE A 42 -47.53 10.44 -48.17
N ASP A 43 -46.22 10.66 -47.99
CA ASP A 43 -45.22 10.64 -49.06
C ASP A 43 -44.20 9.52 -48.80
N GLU A 44 -43.89 8.72 -49.83
CA GLU A 44 -43.10 7.51 -49.67
C GLU A 44 -41.62 7.82 -49.36
N GLU A 45 -41.05 8.85 -49.97
CA GLU A 45 -39.67 9.28 -49.71
C GLU A 45 -39.55 9.87 -48.31
N PHE A 46 -40.44 10.80 -47.96
CA PHE A 46 -40.51 11.39 -46.63
C PHE A 46 -40.67 10.35 -45.52
N CYS A 47 -41.66 9.45 -45.64
CA CYS A 47 -41.91 8.42 -44.62
C CYS A 47 -40.72 7.45 -44.48
N ARG A 48 -40.00 7.19 -45.57
CA ARG A 48 -38.83 6.31 -45.57
C ARG A 48 -37.65 6.97 -44.86
N GLU A 49 -37.35 8.23 -45.19
CA GLU A 49 -36.28 8.98 -44.54
C GLU A 49 -36.59 9.21 -43.06
N PHE A 50 -37.81 9.61 -42.74
CA PHE A 50 -38.25 9.84 -41.37
C PHE A 50 -38.14 8.56 -40.51
N LEU A 51 -38.60 7.42 -41.03
CA LEU A 51 -38.45 6.14 -40.33
C LEU A 51 -36.98 5.73 -40.14
N ASN A 52 -36.11 6.01 -41.13
CA ASN A 52 -34.68 5.75 -40.99
C ASN A 52 -34.07 6.61 -39.88
N THR A 53 -34.42 7.90 -39.80
CA THR A 53 -33.95 8.80 -38.73
C THR A 53 -34.36 8.29 -37.34
N ILE A 54 -35.61 7.87 -37.15
CA ILE A 54 -36.10 7.30 -35.88
C ILE A 54 -35.29 6.05 -35.49
N ILE A 55 -35.07 5.15 -36.45
CA ILE A 55 -34.31 3.91 -36.23
C ILE A 55 -32.85 4.21 -35.88
N GLU A 56 -32.22 5.15 -36.58
CA GLU A 56 -30.84 5.57 -36.32
C GLU A 56 -30.69 6.22 -34.95
N GLU A 57 -31.62 7.10 -34.56
CA GLU A 57 -31.61 7.73 -33.23
C GLU A 57 -31.76 6.68 -32.12
N ARG A 58 -32.67 5.71 -32.28
CA ARG A 58 -32.86 4.61 -31.32
C ARG A 58 -31.61 3.74 -31.19
N LYS A 59 -30.95 3.43 -32.32
CA LYS A 59 -29.68 2.69 -32.31
C LYS A 59 -28.57 3.50 -31.62
N GLY A 60 -28.45 4.79 -31.95
CA GLY A 60 -27.49 5.69 -31.33
C GLY A 60 -27.63 5.76 -29.82
N LYS A 61 -28.85 5.92 -29.30
CA LYS A 61 -29.13 5.91 -27.85
C LYS A 61 -28.76 4.58 -27.18
N LEU A 62 -29.01 3.46 -27.86
CA LEU A 62 -28.66 2.13 -27.33
C LEU A 62 -27.14 1.92 -27.28
N ASP A 63 -26.43 2.33 -28.33
CA ASP A 63 -24.97 2.22 -28.39
C ASP A 63 -24.29 3.16 -27.39
N GLU A 64 -24.82 4.37 -27.21
CA GLU A 64 -24.35 5.30 -26.18
C GLU A 64 -24.54 4.71 -24.77
N ARG A 65 -25.71 4.10 -24.50
CA ARG A 65 -25.95 3.41 -23.23
C ARG A 65 -24.95 2.28 -22.98
N LYS A 66 -24.72 1.42 -23.98
CA LYS A 66 -23.75 0.33 -23.88
C LYS A 66 -22.34 0.84 -23.60
N ARG A 67 -21.92 1.91 -24.30
CA ARG A 67 -20.62 2.55 -24.06
C ARG A 67 -20.51 3.11 -22.64
N LYS A 68 -21.56 3.76 -22.12
CA LYS A 68 -21.59 4.24 -20.74
C LYS A 68 -21.48 3.11 -19.73
N GLU A 69 -22.24 2.03 -19.92
CA GLU A 69 -22.19 0.83 -19.08
C GLU A 69 -20.80 0.17 -19.11
N GLU A 70 -20.14 0.11 -20.28
CA GLU A 70 -18.78 -0.43 -20.42
C GLU A 70 -17.72 0.43 -19.71
N ILE A 71 -17.81 1.76 -19.84
CA ILE A 71 -16.93 2.71 -19.14
C ILE A 71 -17.11 2.57 -17.63
N GLU A 72 -18.34 2.54 -17.13
CA GLU A 72 -18.63 2.41 -15.70
C GLU A 72 -18.08 1.09 -15.14
N LEU A 73 -18.24 -0.02 -15.88
CA LEU A 73 -17.68 -1.31 -15.49
C LEU A 73 -16.15 -1.29 -15.46
N ALA A 74 -15.51 -0.65 -16.43
CA ALA A 74 -14.05 -0.51 -16.48
C ALA A 74 -13.52 0.35 -15.32
N GLU A 75 -14.20 1.45 -15.00
CA GLU A 75 -13.86 2.30 -13.86
C GLU A 75 -14.01 1.57 -12.54
N ARG A 76 -15.10 0.79 -12.36
CA ARG A 76 -15.31 0.00 -11.15
C ARG A 76 -14.18 -1.03 -10.96
N LYS A 77 -13.82 -1.75 -12.01
CA LYS A 77 -12.70 -2.71 -11.98
C LYS A 77 -11.38 -2.04 -11.62
N ARG A 78 -11.08 -0.87 -12.21
CA ARG A 78 -9.87 -0.11 -11.86
C ARG A 78 -9.85 0.29 -10.38
N LYS A 79 -10.98 0.74 -9.83
CA LYS A 79 -11.09 1.07 -8.40
C LYS A 79 -10.84 -0.14 -7.50
N GLU A 80 -11.47 -1.27 -7.81
CA GLU A 80 -11.27 -2.53 -7.08
C GLU A 80 -9.80 -3.01 -7.14
N GLU A 81 -9.16 -2.93 -8.31
CA GLU A 81 -7.74 -3.27 -8.47
C GLU A 81 -6.84 -2.37 -7.62
N MET A 82 -7.08 -1.06 -7.62
CA MET A 82 -6.32 -0.12 -6.78
C MET A 82 -6.50 -0.40 -5.29
N GLU A 83 -7.72 -0.70 -4.84
CA GLU A 83 -7.99 -1.03 -3.44
C GLU A 83 -7.27 -2.30 -2.99
N ILE A 84 -7.23 -3.33 -3.85
CA ILE A 84 -6.48 -4.57 -3.58
C ILE A 84 -4.98 -4.28 -3.45
N VAL A 85 -4.42 -3.44 -4.34
CA VAL A 85 -3.00 -3.06 -4.29
C VAL A 85 -2.70 -2.30 -3.01
N GLU A 86 -3.50 -1.30 -2.64
CA GLU A 86 -3.32 -0.56 -1.39
C GLU A 86 -3.44 -1.47 -0.15
N ARG A 87 -4.39 -2.41 -0.16
CA ARG A 87 -4.56 -3.36 0.94
C ARG A 87 -3.34 -4.27 1.09
N LYS A 88 -2.79 -4.76 -0.02
CA LYS A 88 -1.53 -5.54 0.01
C LYS A 88 -0.38 -4.71 0.54
N ARG A 89 -0.22 -3.46 0.09
CA ARG A 89 0.81 -2.54 0.61
C ARG A 89 0.69 -2.32 2.11
N ARG A 90 -0.54 -2.08 2.61
CA ARG A 90 -0.79 -1.93 4.05
C ARG A 90 -0.41 -3.20 4.82
N ALA A 91 -0.75 -4.38 4.29
CA ALA A 91 -0.39 -5.65 4.91
C ALA A 91 1.13 -5.88 4.92
N ASP A 92 1.83 -5.58 3.81
CA ASP A 92 3.28 -5.70 3.72
C ASP A 92 3.99 -4.71 4.69
N PHE A 93 3.46 -3.50 4.82
CA PHE A 93 3.94 -2.54 5.83
C PHE A 93 3.74 -3.07 7.25
N GLU A 94 2.54 -3.55 7.57
CA GLU A 94 2.26 -4.09 8.91
C GLU A 94 3.17 -5.29 9.22
N GLN A 95 3.43 -6.15 8.23
CA GLN A 95 4.32 -7.29 8.40
C GLN A 95 5.77 -6.87 8.63
N THR A 96 6.32 -5.96 7.82
CA THR A 96 7.69 -5.47 8.00
C THR A 96 7.88 -4.79 9.36
N MET A 97 6.86 -4.06 9.83
CA MET A 97 6.88 -3.44 11.17
C MET A 97 6.88 -4.48 12.29
N ARG A 98 6.11 -5.56 12.17
CA ARG A 98 6.14 -6.69 13.12
C ARG A 98 7.49 -7.39 13.12
N ASP A 99 8.08 -7.62 11.95
CA ASP A 99 9.40 -8.28 11.83
C ASP A 99 10.49 -7.43 12.50
N ILE A 100 10.50 -6.13 12.21
CA ILE A 100 11.40 -5.14 12.81
C ILE A 100 11.23 -5.09 14.34
N GLU A 101 9.99 -5.13 14.85
CA GLU A 101 9.71 -5.17 16.28
C GLU A 101 10.19 -6.47 16.94
N MET A 102 9.98 -7.62 16.31
CA MET A 102 10.51 -8.90 16.80
C MET A 102 12.05 -8.93 16.82
N GLU A 103 12.71 -8.39 15.80
CA GLU A 103 14.17 -8.24 15.78
C GLU A 103 14.69 -7.37 16.94
N PHE A 104 13.98 -6.28 17.25
CA PHE A 104 14.32 -5.43 18.38
C PHE A 104 14.17 -6.16 19.71
N GLU A 105 13.04 -6.83 19.91
CA GLU A 105 12.74 -7.56 21.14
C GLU A 105 13.73 -8.70 21.39
N THR A 106 14.14 -9.40 20.32
CA THR A 106 15.17 -10.44 20.41
C THR A 106 16.55 -9.87 20.74
N ARG A 107 16.97 -8.76 20.11
CA ARG A 107 18.24 -8.08 20.44
C ARG A 107 18.26 -7.56 21.87
N LYS A 108 17.15 -6.96 22.34
CA LYS A 108 17.03 -6.49 23.71
C LYS A 108 17.21 -7.62 24.72
N LYS A 109 16.53 -8.75 24.51
CA LYS A 109 16.70 -9.95 25.35
C LYS A 109 18.13 -10.49 25.32
N LEU A 110 18.82 -10.43 24.18
CA LEU A 110 20.22 -10.84 24.07
C LEU A 110 21.12 -9.97 24.94
N ILE A 111 20.97 -8.64 24.89
CA ILE A 111 21.74 -7.70 25.74
C ILE A 111 21.47 -7.98 27.24
N GLU A 112 20.20 -8.23 27.61
CA GLU A 112 19.84 -8.59 28.99
C GLU A 112 20.49 -9.92 29.44
N LEU A 113 20.61 -10.90 28.54
CA LEU A 113 21.23 -12.20 28.83
C LEU A 113 22.76 -12.12 28.88
N GLU A 114 23.38 -11.41 27.95
CA GLU A 114 24.82 -11.11 27.97
C GLU A 114 25.18 -10.40 29.28
N GLY A 115 24.32 -9.50 29.74
CA GLY A 115 24.51 -8.84 31.01
C GLY A 115 24.50 -9.76 32.24
N LYS A 116 23.78 -10.89 32.17
CA LYS A 116 23.76 -11.95 33.19
C LYS A 116 24.94 -12.93 33.04
N GLY A 117 25.39 -13.19 31.82
CA GLY A 117 26.55 -14.05 31.52
C GLY A 117 27.91 -13.41 31.80
N HIS A 118 28.05 -12.10 31.57
CA HIS A 118 29.23 -11.33 31.98
C HIS A 118 29.36 -11.24 33.49
N PHE A 119 28.23 -11.21 34.22
CA PHE A 119 28.21 -11.24 35.68
C PHE A 119 28.75 -12.58 36.22
N THR A 120 28.31 -13.72 35.69
CA THR A 120 28.81 -15.04 36.13
C THR A 120 30.27 -15.27 35.78
N ARG A 121 30.73 -14.81 34.60
CA ARG A 121 32.14 -14.91 34.19
C ARG A 121 33.06 -14.02 35.05
N ALA A 122 32.66 -12.76 35.30
CA ALA A 122 33.45 -11.85 36.13
C ALA A 122 33.52 -12.31 37.59
N CYS A 123 32.44 -12.87 38.16
CA CYS A 123 32.48 -13.48 39.49
C CYS A 123 33.43 -14.69 39.54
N LEU A 124 33.43 -15.55 38.51
CA LEU A 124 34.36 -16.69 38.41
C LEU A 124 35.83 -16.24 38.31
N ASP A 125 36.12 -15.17 37.57
CA ASP A 125 37.48 -14.65 37.42
C ASP A 125 37.99 -13.98 38.73
N ILE A 126 37.10 -13.41 39.55
CA ILE A 126 37.43 -12.90 40.89
C ILE A 126 37.78 -14.06 41.84
N GLU A 127 36.95 -15.11 41.90
CA GLU A 127 37.22 -16.28 42.76
C GLU A 127 38.55 -16.99 42.42
N VAL A 128 38.91 -17.08 41.13
CA VAL A 128 40.17 -17.68 40.67
C VAL A 128 41.41 -16.83 41.02
N SER A 129 41.24 -15.52 41.25
CA SER A 129 42.33 -14.61 41.63
C SER A 129 42.62 -14.61 43.14
N THR A 130 41.62 -14.88 43.99
CA THR A 130 41.77 -15.02 45.45
C THR A 130 42.39 -16.35 45.89
N ASP A 131 42.27 -17.41 45.10
CA ASP A 131 42.79 -18.75 45.45
C ASP A 131 44.27 -18.99 45.09
N ARG A 132 44.96 -18.03 44.47
CA ARG A 132 46.41 -18.13 44.17
C ARG A 132 47.33 -17.54 45.23
N GLY A 133 46.80 -17.19 46.40
CA GLY A 133 47.54 -16.49 47.46
C GLY A 133 47.67 -17.23 48.79
N ASN A 134 47.58 -18.57 48.86
CA ASN A 134 47.83 -19.23 50.15
C ASN A 134 48.37 -20.66 50.03
N ILE A 135 49.63 -20.81 49.60
CA ILE A 135 50.42 -22.00 49.91
C ILE A 135 51.72 -21.54 50.56
N GLY A 136 51.76 -21.65 51.88
CA GLY A 136 52.99 -21.75 52.66
C GLY A 136 53.38 -20.51 53.45
N ASN A 137 52.97 -20.45 54.73
CA ASN A 137 53.90 -20.05 55.78
C ASN A 137 53.42 -20.53 57.17
N GLU A 138 53.91 -21.71 57.57
CA GLU A 138 54.03 -22.07 58.98
C GLU A 138 55.10 -21.17 59.62
N GLY A 139 54.67 -20.12 60.29
CA GLY A 139 55.56 -19.19 60.97
C GLY A 139 54.82 -18.34 61.99
N ARG A 140 54.46 -18.93 63.13
CA ARG A 140 54.03 -18.19 64.32
C ARG A 140 55.14 -17.21 64.75
N SER A 141 54.85 -15.91 64.76
CA SER A 141 55.50 -14.99 65.69
C SER A 141 54.57 -13.85 66.10
N ASN A 142 54.67 -13.50 67.38
CA ASN A 142 53.79 -12.62 68.14
C ASN A 142 53.69 -11.21 67.55
N LEU A 143 52.57 -10.89 66.90
CA LEU A 143 52.18 -9.51 66.60
C LEU A 143 51.33 -8.98 67.76
N SER A 144 51.67 -7.77 68.23
CA SER A 144 50.90 -7.03 69.24
C SER A 144 49.42 -6.93 68.83
N SER A 145 48.50 -6.92 69.79
CA SER A 145 47.06 -6.75 69.56
C SER A 145 46.75 -5.53 68.68
N GLU A 146 47.61 -4.51 68.70
CA GLU A 146 47.49 -3.31 67.88
C GLU A 146 47.80 -3.56 66.38
N THR A 147 48.80 -4.40 66.07
CA THR A 147 49.12 -4.78 64.68
C THR A 147 48.10 -5.74 64.09
N ARG A 148 47.46 -6.57 64.92
CA ARG A 148 46.37 -7.47 64.49
C ARG A 148 45.10 -6.71 64.11
N LEU A 149 44.72 -5.69 64.89
CA LEU A 149 43.60 -4.82 64.57
C LEU A 149 43.87 -3.94 63.33
N LYS A 150 45.12 -3.50 63.11
CA LYS A 150 45.50 -2.76 61.89
C LYS A 150 45.34 -3.60 60.62
N VAL A 151 45.74 -4.88 60.65
CA VAL A 151 45.54 -5.81 59.52
C VAL A 151 44.06 -6.09 59.27
N GLU A 152 43.25 -6.35 60.31
CA GLU A 152 41.79 -6.56 60.15
C GLU A 152 41.05 -5.32 59.64
N VAL A 153 41.48 -4.11 60.03
CA VAL A 153 40.89 -2.85 59.55
C VAL A 153 41.33 -2.55 58.12
N GLU A 154 42.60 -2.81 57.76
CA GLU A 154 43.08 -2.66 56.38
C GLU A 154 42.43 -3.65 55.41
N ASP A 155 42.21 -4.90 55.82
CA ASP A 155 41.51 -5.90 55.00
C ASP A 155 40.03 -5.51 54.82
N ARG A 156 39.34 -5.04 55.87
CA ARG A 156 37.97 -4.49 55.75
C ARG A 156 37.88 -3.23 54.89
N LEU A 157 38.89 -2.37 54.91
CA LEU A 157 38.96 -1.18 54.07
C LEU A 157 39.23 -1.53 52.61
N LYS A 158 40.03 -2.57 52.33
CA LYS A 158 40.19 -3.12 50.98
C LYS A 158 38.89 -3.73 50.48
N ASP A 159 38.18 -4.49 51.31
CA ASP A 159 36.85 -5.01 50.98
C ASP A 159 35.86 -3.88 50.65
N ASP A 160 35.92 -2.75 51.37
CA ASP A 160 35.08 -1.57 51.11
C ASP A 160 35.48 -0.80 49.84
N GLU A 161 36.77 -0.71 49.51
CA GLU A 161 37.24 -0.09 48.26
C GLU A 161 36.97 -0.97 47.04
N GLU A 162 37.14 -2.28 47.17
CA GLU A 162 36.75 -3.27 46.17
C GLU A 162 35.24 -3.27 45.94
N ALA A 163 34.43 -3.20 47.00
CA ALA A 163 32.97 -3.08 46.90
C ALA A 163 32.56 -1.79 46.16
N LYS A 164 33.22 -0.66 46.43
CA LYS A 164 32.98 0.61 45.70
C LYS A 164 33.40 0.51 44.24
N ALA A 165 34.50 -0.18 43.94
CA ALA A 165 34.98 -0.40 42.57
C ALA A 165 34.00 -1.28 41.78
N VAL A 166 33.48 -2.36 42.39
CA VAL A 166 32.47 -3.25 41.81
C VAL A 166 31.15 -2.49 41.55
N GLU A 167 30.70 -1.66 42.50
CA GLU A 167 29.49 -0.85 42.32
C GLU A 167 29.65 0.21 41.23
N LYS A 168 30.83 0.83 41.14
CA LYS A 168 31.16 1.78 40.06
C LYS A 168 31.19 1.08 38.69
N TRP A 169 31.78 -0.11 38.61
CA TRP A 169 31.79 -0.92 37.39
C TRP A 169 30.38 -1.35 36.99
N ARG A 170 29.54 -1.78 37.94
CA ARG A 170 28.12 -2.09 37.70
C ARG A 170 27.38 -0.91 37.09
N LYS A 171 27.54 0.29 37.64
CA LYS A 171 26.91 1.51 37.10
C LYS A 171 27.38 1.85 35.70
N MET A 172 28.68 1.77 35.42
CA MET A 172 29.21 2.00 34.07
C MET A 172 28.67 0.97 33.07
N GLU A 173 28.54 -0.29 33.48
CA GLU A 173 28.04 -1.37 32.65
C GLU A 173 26.52 -1.28 32.41
N GLU A 174 25.75 -0.86 33.42
CA GLU A 174 24.32 -0.52 33.28
C GLU A 174 24.11 0.66 32.34
N GLU A 175 24.94 1.71 32.46
CA GLU A 175 24.90 2.87 31.58
C GLU A 175 25.26 2.51 30.14
N ARG A 176 26.26 1.65 29.93
CA ARG A 176 26.61 1.11 28.60
C ARG A 176 25.42 0.37 27.97
N ARG A 177 24.74 -0.50 28.73
CA ARG A 177 23.55 -1.24 28.26
C ARG A 177 22.39 -0.32 27.92
N MET A 178 22.15 0.68 28.75
CA MET A 178 21.11 1.67 28.50
C MET A 178 21.39 2.44 27.19
N ASN A 179 22.64 2.86 26.97
CA ASN A 179 23.05 3.53 25.74
C ASN A 179 22.91 2.62 24.51
N GLU A 180 23.19 1.31 24.63
CA GLU A 180 22.97 0.35 23.55
C GLU A 180 21.48 0.17 23.21
N ILE A 181 20.60 0.14 24.21
CA ILE A 181 19.15 0.11 23.99
C ILE A 181 18.68 1.38 23.28
N ILE A 182 19.13 2.56 23.73
CA ILE A 182 18.78 3.84 23.11
C ILE A 182 19.24 3.87 21.64
N ALA A 183 20.47 3.43 21.36
CA ALA A 183 20.98 3.36 19.99
C ALA A 183 20.16 2.43 19.09
N LEU A 184 19.70 1.30 19.62
CA LEU A 184 18.80 0.39 18.89
C LEU A 184 17.43 1.03 18.63
N GLU A 185 16.86 1.76 19.59
CA GLU A 185 15.60 2.49 19.41
C GLU A 185 15.72 3.59 18.34
N GLU A 186 16.86 4.29 18.28
CA GLU A 186 17.13 5.25 17.22
C GLU A 186 17.31 4.58 15.84
N GLU A 187 18.02 3.46 15.77
CA GLU A 187 18.16 2.67 14.53
C GLU A 187 16.79 2.22 14.01
N MET A 188 15.91 1.78 14.92
CA MET A 188 14.52 1.42 14.62
C MET A 188 13.72 2.60 14.08
N ARG A 189 13.83 3.78 14.71
CA ARG A 189 13.17 5.00 14.24
C ARG A 189 13.62 5.35 12.83
N LEU A 190 14.94 5.33 12.57
CA LEU A 190 15.51 5.66 11.27
C LEU A 190 15.13 4.64 10.18
N LYS A 191 15.02 3.35 10.51
CA LYS A 191 14.52 2.33 9.57
C LYS A 191 13.07 2.60 9.17
N LYS A 192 12.22 2.96 10.14
CA LYS A 192 10.81 3.34 9.88
C LYS A 192 10.71 4.57 8.98
N GLU A 193 11.50 5.61 9.27
CA GLU A 193 11.53 6.84 8.47
C GLU A 193 12.04 6.60 7.04
N ARG A 194 13.14 5.84 6.89
CA ARG A 194 13.70 5.50 5.57
C ARG A 194 12.69 4.75 4.71
N TRP A 195 12.01 3.76 5.29
CA TRP A 195 11.00 2.98 4.57
C TRP A 195 9.84 3.88 4.13
N LEU A 196 9.37 4.80 4.98
CA LEU A 196 8.30 5.75 4.64
C LEU A 196 8.69 6.64 3.44
N VAL A 197 9.93 7.13 3.42
CA VAL A 197 10.45 7.92 2.30
C VAL A 197 10.55 7.08 1.01
N GLU A 198 11.03 5.85 1.11
CA GLU A 198 11.09 4.92 -0.04
C GLU A 198 9.70 4.57 -0.58
N GLU A 199 8.69 4.47 0.28
CA GLU A 199 7.30 4.25 -0.12
C GLU A 199 6.71 5.48 -0.81
N GLN A 200 6.93 6.69 -0.28
CA GLN A 200 6.51 7.93 -0.93
C GLN A 200 7.15 8.09 -2.31
N MET A 201 8.44 7.77 -2.44
CA MET A 201 9.15 7.77 -3.73
C MET A 201 8.54 6.77 -4.72
N ARG A 202 8.16 5.56 -4.26
CA ARG A 202 7.48 4.57 -5.10
C ARG A 202 6.12 5.07 -5.59
N HIS A 203 5.35 5.74 -4.74
CA HIS A 203 4.07 6.34 -5.14
C HIS A 203 4.24 7.36 -6.26
N VAL A 204 5.17 8.31 -6.10
CA VAL A 204 5.48 9.33 -7.12
C VAL A 204 5.93 8.69 -8.43
N GLN A 205 6.75 7.62 -8.37
CA GLN A 205 7.17 6.89 -9.57
C GLN A 205 6.03 6.17 -10.27
N GLU A 206 5.07 5.62 -9.53
CA GLU A 206 3.90 4.97 -10.13
C GLU A 206 2.93 5.98 -10.74
N GLU A 207 2.68 7.11 -10.09
CA GLU A 207 1.89 8.22 -10.64
C GLU A 207 2.51 8.75 -11.93
N HIS A 208 3.84 8.90 -11.96
CA HIS A 208 4.55 9.28 -13.18
C HIS A 208 4.41 8.22 -14.28
N LYS A 209 4.48 6.93 -13.94
CA LYS A 209 4.27 5.84 -14.91
C LYS A 209 2.84 5.78 -15.43
N THR A 210 1.83 6.06 -14.60
CA THR A 210 0.44 6.12 -15.04
C THR A 210 0.19 7.32 -15.93
N SER A 211 0.72 8.50 -15.57
CA SER A 211 0.66 9.72 -16.40
C SER A 211 1.27 9.50 -17.78
N MET A 212 2.47 8.92 -17.84
CA MET A 212 3.14 8.61 -19.12
C MET A 212 2.37 7.61 -19.99
N LYS A 213 1.69 6.63 -19.35
CA LYS A 213 0.85 5.66 -20.07
C LYS A 213 -0.46 6.28 -20.58
N GLU A 214 -0.99 7.28 -19.88
CA GLU A 214 -2.17 8.04 -20.33
C GLU A 214 -1.81 9.00 -21.48
N GLU A 215 -0.66 9.68 -21.41
CA GLU A 215 -0.15 10.51 -22.52
C GLU A 215 0.10 9.69 -23.80
N GLN A 216 0.64 8.47 -23.67
CA GLN A 216 0.85 7.58 -24.82
C GLN A 216 -0.46 7.03 -25.42
N LYS A 217 -1.54 6.91 -24.62
CA LYS A 217 -2.87 6.52 -25.11
C LYS A 217 -3.68 7.68 -25.69
N GLY A 218 -3.29 8.92 -25.36
CA GLY A 218 -3.92 10.15 -25.86
C GLY A 218 -3.35 10.67 -27.18
N LEU A 219 -2.34 10.03 -27.77
CA LEU A 219 -1.86 10.39 -29.12
C LEU A 219 -2.86 9.91 -30.17
N PRO A 220 -3.60 10.81 -30.86
CA PRO A 220 -4.63 10.40 -31.80
C PRO A 220 -3.99 9.83 -33.06
N GLU A 221 -4.61 8.77 -33.59
CA GLU A 221 -4.45 8.26 -34.96
C GLU A 221 -4.64 9.33 -36.06
N GLU A 222 -4.95 10.59 -35.71
CA GLU A 222 -5.06 11.72 -36.63
C GLU A 222 -3.73 12.15 -37.24
N ARG A 223 -2.58 11.81 -36.63
CA ARG A 223 -1.27 12.08 -37.26
C ARG A 223 -0.97 11.15 -38.45
N CYS A 224 -1.70 10.04 -38.60
CA CYS A 224 -1.58 9.14 -39.76
C CYS A 224 -2.47 9.53 -40.95
N LYS A 225 -3.51 10.36 -40.76
CA LYS A 225 -4.35 10.81 -41.87
C LYS A 225 -3.74 11.97 -42.65
N ILE A 226 -3.03 12.89 -41.98
CA ILE A 226 -2.43 14.08 -42.63
C ILE A 226 -1.23 13.71 -43.52
N MET A 227 -0.52 12.59 -43.25
CA MET A 227 0.57 12.14 -44.13
C MET A 227 0.12 11.38 -45.38
N ASN A 228 -1.13 10.91 -45.45
CA ASN A 228 -1.61 10.14 -46.61
C ASN A 228 -2.32 11.00 -47.66
N GLU A 229 -2.82 12.19 -47.30
CA GLU A 229 -3.41 13.15 -48.26
C GLU A 229 -2.34 13.98 -49.01
N GLN A 230 -1.12 14.07 -48.49
CA GLN A 230 -0.01 14.77 -49.19
C GLN A 230 0.69 13.89 -50.24
N ASN A 231 0.42 12.58 -50.29
CA ASN A 231 1.02 11.64 -51.25
C ASN A 231 0.11 11.28 -52.44
N HIS A 232 -1.02 11.96 -52.62
CA HIS A 232 -1.90 11.77 -53.79
C HIS A 232 -2.00 13.01 -54.71
N ASN A 233 -1.16 14.02 -54.47
CA ASN A 233 -1.06 15.22 -55.30
C ASN A 233 0.34 15.42 -55.92
N CYS A 234 1.10 14.33 -56.14
CA CYS A 234 2.32 14.36 -56.94
C CYS A 234 2.31 13.28 -58.01
#